data_AF-A0A7Y3DAH6-F1
#
_entry.id   AF-A0A7Y3DAH6-F1
#
_cell.length_a   1.000
_cell.length_b   1.000
_cell.length_c   1.000
_cell.angle_alpha   90.00
_cell.angle_beta   90.00
_cell.angle_gamma   90.00
#
_symmetry.space_group_name_H-M   'P 1'
#
loop_
_entity.id
_entity.type
_entity.pdbx_description
1 polymer ?
#
loop_
_entity_poly.entity_id
_entity_poly.type
_entity_poly.pdbx_seq_one_letter_code
_entity_poly.pdbx_strand_id
1 'polypeptide(L)'
;DPDATQVVPVPVPHDCADGFLGAYWRRPEAYLAEDVRNGISVFAGMKHLESGVTALRADLASGEWARRHGEILEREELDLGYRLVIA
;
A
#
# COMPACT_ATOMS: atom_id res chain seq x y z
N ASP A 1 -2.19 33.60 9.95
CA ASP A 1 -1.10 33.68 10.93
C ASP A 1 0.14 33.19 10.23
N PRO A 2 1.17 34.04 10.01
CA PRO A 2 2.39 33.64 9.31
C PRO A 2 3.20 32.55 10.03
N ASP A 3 2.82 32.15 11.26
CA ASP A 3 3.42 31.05 12.03
C ASP A 3 2.52 29.79 12.10
N ALA A 4 1.43 29.70 11.32
CA ALA A 4 0.50 28.58 11.39
C ALA A 4 0.97 27.37 10.54
N THR A 5 1.56 26.38 11.20
CA THR A 5 1.82 25.06 10.60
C THR A 5 0.53 24.45 10.04
N GLN A 6 0.52 24.12 8.75
CA GLN A 6 -0.58 23.44 8.09
C GLN A 6 -0.26 21.95 7.88
N VAL A 7 -1.25 21.09 8.11
CA VAL A 7 -1.17 19.65 7.81
C VAL A 7 -2.24 19.31 6.79
N VAL A 8 -1.85 18.81 5.61
CA VAL A 8 -2.79 18.42 4.55
C VAL A 8 -2.70 16.93 4.25
N PRO A 9 -3.83 16.24 3.99
CA PRO A 9 -3.82 14.85 3.53
C PRO A 9 -3.15 14.72 2.17
N VAL A 10 -2.41 13.63 2.00
CA VAL A 10 -1.83 13.22 0.72
C VAL A 10 -2.39 11.83 0.41
N PRO A 11 -3.55 11.74 -0.28
CA PRO A 11 -4.07 10.45 -0.70
C PRO A 11 -3.11 9.83 -1.72
N VAL A 12 -3.05 8.49 -1.74
CA VAL A 12 -2.15 7.75 -2.63
C VAL A 12 -2.92 7.35 -3.90
N PRO A 13 -2.52 7.86 -5.08
CA PRO A 13 -3.14 7.44 -6.34
C PRO A 13 -2.98 5.95 -6.58
N HIS A 14 -3.96 5.34 -7.24
CA HIS A 14 -3.96 3.90 -7.50
C HIS A 14 -2.81 3.43 -8.41
N ASP A 15 -2.20 4.35 -9.16
CA ASP A 15 -1.12 4.14 -10.12
C ASP A 15 0.24 4.68 -9.62
N CYS A 16 0.35 5.05 -8.34
CA CYS A 16 1.58 5.56 -7.73
C CYS A 16 2.78 4.64 -8.05
N ALA A 17 3.84 5.22 -8.64
CA ALA A 17 5.02 4.47 -9.11
C ALA A 17 6.23 4.54 -8.17
N ASP A 18 6.13 5.29 -7.06
CA ASP A 18 7.25 5.58 -6.15
C ASP A 18 7.69 4.35 -5.34
N GLY A 19 6.80 3.38 -5.14
CA GLY A 19 7.15 2.06 -4.60
C GLY A 19 7.31 1.99 -3.08
N PHE A 20 6.87 2.99 -2.32
CA PHE A 20 6.76 2.89 -0.86
C PHE A 20 5.67 1.88 -0.43
N LEU A 21 5.60 1.54 0.87
CA LEU A 21 4.73 0.48 1.40
C LEU A 21 3.27 0.55 0.90
N GLY A 22 2.65 1.73 0.89
CA GLY A 22 1.28 1.95 0.43
C GLY A 22 1.09 2.13 -1.08
N ALA A 23 2.15 2.16 -1.90
CA ALA A 23 2.07 2.52 -3.32
C ALA A 23 1.30 1.50 -4.20
N TYR A 24 1.15 0.26 -3.73
CA TYR A 24 0.52 -0.83 -4.48
C TYR A 24 -0.82 -1.27 -3.86
N TRP A 25 -1.50 -0.39 -3.13
CA TRP A 25 -2.74 -0.71 -2.40
C TRP A 25 -3.86 -1.30 -3.29
N ARG A 26 -3.96 -0.89 -4.56
CA ARG A 26 -4.90 -1.43 -5.57
C ARG A 26 -4.28 -2.53 -6.47
N ARG A 27 -3.02 -2.88 -6.25
CA ARG A 27 -2.23 -3.85 -7.03
C ARG A 27 -1.55 -4.85 -6.09
N PRO A 28 -2.33 -5.60 -5.28
CA PRO A 28 -1.79 -6.49 -4.24
C PRO A 28 -0.79 -7.54 -4.77
N GLU A 29 -0.88 -7.92 -6.05
CA GLU A 29 0.04 -8.82 -6.74
C GLU A 29 1.48 -8.32 -6.72
N ALA A 30 1.69 -7.00 -6.71
CA ALA A 30 3.02 -6.40 -6.68
C ALA A 30 3.80 -6.83 -5.42
N TYR A 31 3.13 -7.00 -4.28
CA TYR A 31 3.78 -7.45 -3.05
C TYR A 31 4.22 -8.93 -3.09
N LEU A 32 3.80 -9.71 -4.10
CA LEU A 32 4.33 -11.07 -4.32
C LEU A 32 5.72 -11.07 -4.97
N ALA A 33 6.09 -9.97 -5.64
CA ALA A 33 7.38 -9.82 -6.29
C ALA A 33 8.46 -9.52 -5.24
N GLU A 34 9.56 -10.27 -5.28
CA GLU A 34 10.63 -10.15 -4.29
C GLU A 34 11.38 -8.82 -4.39
N ASP A 35 11.59 -8.32 -5.62
CA ASP A 35 12.20 -7.02 -5.90
C ASP A 35 11.37 -5.85 -5.35
N VAL A 36 10.04 -5.90 -5.49
CA VAL A 36 9.12 -4.92 -4.88
C VAL A 36 9.26 -4.94 -3.36
N ARG A 37 9.25 -6.12 -2.74
CA ARG A 37 9.43 -6.25 -1.28
C ARG A 37 10.80 -5.76 -0.81
N ASN A 38 11.86 -6.05 -1.56
CA ASN A 38 13.22 -5.61 -1.27
C ASN A 38 13.37 -4.08 -1.33
N GLY A 39 12.57 -3.41 -2.16
CA GLY A 39 12.48 -1.94 -2.21
C GLY A 39 11.77 -1.29 -1.00
N ILE A 40 11.09 -2.08 -0.17
CA ILE A 40 10.28 -1.58 0.95
C ILE A 40 10.86 -2.11 2.27
N SER A 41 11.54 -1.25 3.02
CA SER A 41 12.30 -1.61 4.23
C SER A 41 11.47 -2.31 5.33
N VAL A 42 10.16 -2.07 5.40
CA VAL A 42 9.25 -2.73 6.34
C VAL A 42 9.31 -4.26 6.21
N PHE A 43 9.48 -4.78 4.99
CA PHE A 43 9.54 -6.22 4.75
C PHE A 43 10.79 -6.88 5.34
N ALA A 44 11.92 -6.16 5.42
CA ALA A 44 13.16 -6.69 5.99
C ALA A 44 13.05 -7.02 7.49
N GLY A 45 12.11 -6.37 8.21
CA GLY A 45 11.87 -6.60 9.64
C GLY A 45 10.77 -7.61 9.96
N MET A 46 10.08 -8.17 8.96
CA MET A 46 8.89 -9.00 9.20
C MET A 46 9.24 -10.47 9.50
N LYS A 47 8.88 -10.93 10.71
CA LYS A 47 9.11 -12.33 11.15
C LYS A 47 8.32 -13.39 10.38
N HIS A 48 7.17 -13.01 9.83
CA HIS A 48 6.19 -13.93 9.20
C HIS A 48 5.93 -13.57 7.73
N LEU A 49 6.95 -13.04 7.06
CA LEU A 49 6.83 -12.57 5.68
C LEU A 49 6.36 -13.68 4.74
N GLU A 50 7.04 -14.82 4.73
CA GLU A 50 6.76 -15.89 3.79
C GLU A 50 5.36 -16.51 3.98
N SER A 51 4.87 -16.60 5.22
CA SER A 51 3.49 -17.01 5.48
C SER A 51 2.49 -15.98 4.95
N GLY A 52 2.78 -14.68 5.10
CA GLY A 52 1.93 -13.61 4.56
C GLY A 52 1.88 -13.62 3.03
N VAL A 53 3.03 -13.78 2.38
CA VAL A 53 3.12 -13.91 0.91
C VAL A 53 2.40 -15.14 0.40
N THR A 54 2.51 -16.27 1.11
CA THR A 54 1.79 -17.51 0.77
C THR A 54 0.28 -17.32 0.88
N ALA A 55 -0.19 -16.72 1.98
CA ALA A 55 -1.61 -16.42 2.17
C ALA A 55 -2.14 -15.45 1.09
N LEU A 56 -1.40 -14.37 0.81
CA LEU A 56 -1.77 -13.42 -0.23
C LEU A 56 -1.86 -14.08 -1.60
N ARG A 57 -0.89 -14.95 -1.94
CA ARG A 57 -0.92 -15.71 -3.20
C ARG A 57 -2.15 -16.60 -3.30
N ALA A 58 -2.52 -17.29 -2.22
CA ALA A 58 -3.71 -18.14 -2.18
C ALA A 58 -5.01 -17.32 -2.29
N ASP A 59 -5.10 -16.19 -1.59
CA ASP A 59 -6.25 -15.28 -1.66
C ASP A 59 -6.43 -14.69 -3.06
N LEU A 60 -5.35 -14.31 -3.73
CA LEU A 60 -5.38 -13.78 -5.10
C LEU A 60 -5.75 -14.87 -6.11
N ALA A 61 -5.18 -16.08 -5.98
CA ALA A 61 -5.49 -17.20 -6.87
C ALA A 61 -6.94 -17.69 -6.76
N SER A 62 -7.52 -17.63 -5.56
CA SER A 62 -8.90 -18.04 -5.31
C SER A 62 -9.94 -16.93 -5.55
N GLY A 63 -9.50 -15.67 -5.69
CA GLY A 63 -10.38 -14.50 -5.75
C GLY A 63 -10.92 -14.05 -4.39
N GLU A 64 -10.52 -14.71 -3.29
CA GLU A 64 -10.93 -14.38 -1.93
C GLU A 64 -10.48 -12.98 -1.51
N TRP A 65 -9.33 -12.53 -2.00
CA TRP A 65 -8.87 -11.14 -1.77
C TRP A 65 -9.88 -10.14 -2.32
N ALA A 66 -10.28 -10.30 -3.60
CA ALA A 66 -11.23 -9.42 -4.27
C ALA A 66 -12.63 -9.53 -3.64
N ARG A 67 -13.03 -10.71 -3.16
CA ARG A 67 -14.28 -10.88 -2.43
C ARG A 67 -14.32 -10.07 -1.13
N ARG A 68 -13.20 -9.99 -0.39
CA ARG A 68 -13.10 -9.25 0.88
C ARG A 68 -12.81 -7.77 0.73
N HIS A 69 -12.06 -7.39 -0.31
CA HIS A 69 -11.49 -6.06 -0.45
C HIS A 69 -11.86 -5.39 -1.78
N GLY A 70 -12.75 -5.98 -2.59
CA GLY A 70 -13.08 -5.48 -3.92
C GLY A 70 -13.59 -4.03 -3.96
N GLU A 71 -14.17 -3.54 -2.87
CA GLU A 71 -14.64 -2.15 -2.75
C GLU A 71 -13.53 -1.11 -2.95
N ILE A 72 -12.28 -1.42 -2.59
CA ILE A 72 -11.17 -0.49 -2.80
C ILE A 72 -10.76 -0.44 -4.27
N LEU A 73 -11.08 -1.46 -5.07
CA LEU A 73 -10.76 -1.49 -6.49
C LEU A 73 -11.55 -0.47 -7.32
N GLU A 74 -12.56 0.20 -6.76
CA GLU A 74 -13.31 1.27 -7.44
C GLU A 74 -12.76 2.68 -7.14
N ARG A 75 -11.73 2.79 -6.29
CA ARG A 75 -11.16 4.07 -5.88
C ARG A 75 -10.02 4.50 -6.81
N GLU A 76 -9.94 5.80 -7.09
CA GLU A 76 -8.81 6.38 -7.83
C GLU A 76 -7.64 6.74 -6.89
N GLU A 77 -7.95 7.06 -5.64
CA GLU A 77 -6.98 7.38 -4.60
C GLU A 77 -7.46 6.88 -3.24
N LEU A 78 -6.54 6.64 -2.31
CA LEU A 78 -6.85 6.16 -0.97
C LEU A 78 -6.04 6.93 0.09
N ASP A 79 -6.73 7.44 1.11
CA ASP A 79 -6.05 8.01 2.28
C ASP A 79 -5.46 6.89 3.15
N LEU A 80 -4.15 6.69 3.01
CA LEU A 80 -3.36 5.72 3.78
C LEU A 80 -2.65 6.36 5.00
N GLY A 81 -3.02 7.59 5.36
CA GLY A 81 -2.47 8.31 6.51
C GLY A 81 -1.26 9.21 6.20
N TYR A 82 -0.86 9.34 4.93
CA TYR A 82 0.21 10.25 4.53
C TYR A 82 -0.23 11.71 4.67
N ARG A 83 0.64 12.55 5.24
CA ARG A 83 0.36 13.97 5.49
C ARG A 83 1.55 14.81 5.03
N LEU A 84 1.26 15.95 4.40
CA LEU A 84 2.24 16.98 4.12
C LEU A 84 2.13 18.05 5.20
N VAL A 85 3.24 18.31 5.88
CA VAL A 85 3.37 19.38 6.87
C VAL A 85 4.02 20.58 6.20
N ILE A 86 3.36 21.73 6.26
CA ILE A 86 3.78 22.99 5.65
C ILE A 86 4.07 23.97 6.80
N ALA A 87 5.29 24.51 6.81
CA ALA A 87 5.75 25.50 7.79
C ALA A 87 5.36 26.92 7.38
#